data_AF-A0A6J4FBT6-F1
#
_entry.id   AF-A0A6J4FBT6-F1
#
_cell.length_a   1.000
_cell.length_b   1.000
_cell.length_c   1.000
_cell.angle_alpha   90.00
_cell.angle_beta   90.00
_cell.angle_gamma   90.00
#
_symmetry.space_group_name_H-M   'P 1'
#
loop_
_entity.id
_entity.type
_entity.pdbx_description
1 polymer ?
#
loop_
_entity_poly.entity_id
_entity_poly.type
_entity_poly.pdbx_seq_one_letter_code
_entity_poly.pdbx_strand_id
1 'polypeptide(L)'
;MPGAPVFDTSYSTTEVNKSGSRVYDDAWVKGGVEITRRGQRFVLLRQDYLNRLIDEARDDRPQSLDDLLQDYDTAKIRALTADFEAEPPTGTELI
;
A
#
# COMPACT_ATOMS: atom_id res chain seq x y z
N MET A 1 14.50 -12.09 -0.06
CA MET A 1 13.13 -11.88 0.44
C MET A 1 12.88 -10.38 0.39
N PRO A 2 12.00 -9.87 -0.47
CA PRO A 2 11.60 -8.47 -0.42
C PRO A 2 11.10 -8.15 1.00
N GLY A 3 11.52 -7.01 1.53
CA GLY A 3 11.46 -6.67 2.95
C GLY A 3 10.05 -6.84 3.51
N ALA A 4 9.94 -7.59 4.61
CA ALA A 4 8.67 -7.72 5.31
C ALA A 4 8.13 -6.32 5.67
N PRO A 5 6.81 -6.09 5.59
CA PRO A 5 6.22 -4.82 5.96
C PRO A 5 6.64 -4.45 7.38
N VAL A 6 7.25 -3.28 7.52
CA VAL A 6 7.70 -2.74 8.81
C VAL A 6 6.56 -1.91 9.38
N PHE A 7 6.02 -2.33 10.52
CA PHE A 7 5.02 -1.55 11.25
C PHE A 7 5.72 -0.61 12.23
N ASP A 8 5.29 0.65 12.26
CA ASP A 8 5.85 1.68 13.15
C ASP A 8 5.61 1.41 14.65
N THR A 9 4.79 0.41 14.99
CA THR A 9 4.47 0.05 16.37
C THR A 9 4.34 -1.45 16.49
N SER A 10 5.12 -2.02 17.42
CA SER A 10 5.15 -3.45 17.72
C SER A 10 4.96 -3.66 19.21
N TYR A 11 4.13 -4.64 19.55
CA TYR A 11 3.81 -5.04 20.92
C TYR A 11 4.14 -6.51 21.12
N SER A 12 4.72 -6.88 22.27
CA SER A 12 4.68 -8.27 22.74
C SER A 12 3.29 -8.62 23.25
N THR A 13 2.94 -9.91 23.27
CA THR A 13 1.64 -10.37 23.83
C THR A 13 1.41 -9.90 25.27
N THR A 14 2.47 -9.84 26.06
CA THR A 14 2.39 -9.36 27.46
C THR A 14 2.05 -7.87 27.50
N GLU A 15 2.58 -7.08 26.57
CA GLU A 15 2.27 -5.66 26.47
C GLU A 15 0.85 -5.45 25.93
N VAL A 16 0.37 -6.26 24.98
CA VAL A 16 -1.02 -6.19 24.53
C VAL A 16 -2.00 -6.34 25.71
N ASN A 17 -1.75 -7.31 26.59
CA ASN A 17 -2.59 -7.53 27.78
C ASN A 17 -2.55 -6.35 28.77
N LYS A 18 -1.42 -5.63 28.85
CA LYS A 18 -1.24 -4.47 29.74
C LYS A 18 -1.79 -3.17 29.13
N SER A 19 -1.66 -3.03 27.81
CA SER A 19 -2.01 -1.83 27.07
C SER A 19 -3.51 -1.70 26.80
N GLY A 20 -4.28 -2.80 26.91
CA GLY A 20 -5.74 -2.77 26.88
C GLY A 20 -6.29 -2.11 25.60
N SER A 21 -7.10 -1.05 25.77
CA SER A 21 -7.72 -0.33 24.64
C SER A 21 -6.70 0.38 23.74
N ARG A 22 -5.53 0.77 24.28
CA ARG A 22 -4.52 1.57 23.57
C ARG A 22 -3.98 0.89 22.31
N VAL A 23 -3.92 -0.45 22.32
CA VAL A 23 -3.50 -1.23 21.14
C VAL A 23 -4.47 -1.03 19.97
N TYR A 24 -5.77 -0.90 20.25
CA TYR A 24 -6.77 -0.63 19.22
C TYR A 24 -6.72 0.83 18.76
N ASP A 25 -6.46 1.78 19.66
CA ASP A 25 -6.28 3.20 19.31
C ASP A 25 -5.04 3.40 18.41
N ASP A 26 -3.93 2.73 18.72
CA ASP A 26 -2.72 2.80 17.89
C ASP A 26 -2.94 2.13 16.52
N ALA A 27 -3.66 1.00 16.48
CA ALA A 27 -4.05 0.37 15.21
C ALA A 27 -4.97 1.27 14.38
N TRP A 28 -5.83 2.06 15.03
CA TRP A 28 -6.70 3.03 14.38
C TRP A 28 -5.90 4.19 13.77
N VAL A 29 -4.96 4.75 14.52
CA VAL A 29 -4.21 5.95 14.09
C VAL A 29 -3.12 5.61 13.08
N LYS A 30 -2.42 4.48 13.25
CA LYS A 30 -1.23 4.14 12.47
C LYS A 30 -1.49 3.17 11.32
N GLY A 31 -2.75 2.77 11.11
CA GLY A 31 -3.12 1.83 10.05
C GLY A 31 -2.73 0.38 10.32
N GLY A 32 -2.20 0.07 11.51
CA GLY A 32 -1.88 -1.28 11.94
C GLY A 32 -0.83 -1.34 13.06
N VAL A 33 -0.85 -2.43 13.82
CA VAL A 33 0.19 -2.72 14.82
C VAL A 33 0.64 -4.17 14.70
N GLU A 34 1.95 -4.39 14.87
CA GLU A 34 2.51 -5.72 14.94
C GLU A 34 2.38 -6.27 16.36
N ILE A 35 2.05 -7.55 16.49
CA ILE A 35 2.00 -8.27 17.75
C ILE A 35 2.91 -9.48 17.66
N THR A 36 3.91 -9.56 18.52
CA THR A 36 4.82 -10.71 18.61
C THR A 36 4.40 -11.66 19.73
N ARG A 37 4.28 -12.95 19.41
CA ARG A 37 3.97 -14.02 20.37
C ARG A 37 4.77 -15.28 20.05
N ARG A 38 5.59 -15.74 21.01
CA ARG A 38 6.33 -17.03 20.91
C ARG A 38 7.12 -17.16 19.59
N GLY A 39 7.74 -16.07 19.13
CA GLY A 39 8.51 -16.03 17.87
C GLY A 39 7.66 -15.88 16.60
N GLN A 40 6.33 -15.86 16.71
CA GLN A 40 5.42 -15.56 15.61
C GLN A 40 5.01 -14.09 15.62
N ARG A 41 4.75 -13.55 14.42
CA ARG A 41 4.31 -12.17 14.21
C ARG A 41 2.87 -12.18 13.71
N PHE A 42 2.04 -11.39 14.36
CA PHE A 42 0.65 -11.16 14.02
C PHE A 42 0.49 -9.68 13.71
N VAL A 43 -0.54 -9.33 12.95
CA VAL A 43 -0.86 -7.93 12.67
C VAL A 43 -2.31 -7.70 13.09
N LEU A 44 -2.55 -6.63 13.82
CA LEU A 44 -3.88 -6.13 14.11
C LEU A 44 -4.17 -4.95 13.19
N LEU A 45 -5.25 -5.06 12.41
CA LEU A 45 -5.73 -4.07 11.46
C LEU A 45 -7.22 -3.86 11.65
N ARG A 46 -7.71 -2.70 11.25
CA ARG A 46 -9.15 -2.43 11.17
C ARG A 46 -9.75 -3.19 9.99
N GLN A 47 -10.96 -3.74 10.17
CA GLN A 47 -11.60 -4.59 9.16
C GLN A 47 -11.84 -3.88 7.82
N ASP A 48 -12.35 -2.67 7.85
CA ASP A 48 -12.56 -1.82 6.68
C ASP A 48 -11.24 -1.44 5.98
N TYR A 49 -10.17 -1.21 6.75
CA TYR A 49 -8.84 -0.97 6.17
C TYR A 49 -8.30 -2.22 5.47
N LEU A 50 -8.47 -3.40 6.07
CA LEU A 50 -8.14 -4.67 5.43
C LEU A 50 -8.97 -4.89 4.15
N ASN A 51 -10.28 -4.63 4.20
CA ASN A 51 -11.15 -4.74 3.03
C ASN A 51 -10.67 -3.81 1.91
N ARG A 52 -10.33 -2.56 2.23
CA ARG A 52 -9.77 -1.62 1.27
C ARG A 52 -8.48 -2.14 0.64
N LEU A 53 -7.54 -2.68 1.42
CA LEU A 53 -6.30 -3.26 0.89
C LEU A 53 -6.59 -4.46 -0.03
N ILE A 54 -7.57 -5.30 0.33
CA ILE A 54 -7.98 -6.43 -0.51
C ILE A 54 -8.63 -5.95 -1.80
N ASP A 55 -9.46 -4.91 -1.75
CA ASP A 55 -10.11 -4.32 -2.91
C ASP A 55 -9.08 -3.62 -3.82
N GLU A 56 -8.14 -2.87 -3.26
CA GLU A 56 -7.01 -2.27 -3.98
C GLU A 56 -6.11 -3.32 -4.62
N ALA A 57 -5.86 -4.45 -3.94
CA ALA A 57 -5.08 -5.57 -4.49
C ALA A 57 -5.85 -6.39 -5.55
N ARG A 58 -7.18 -6.24 -5.62
CA ARG A 58 -8.04 -6.88 -6.64
C ARG A 58 -8.30 -5.99 -7.84
N ASP A 59 -8.02 -4.68 -7.75
CA ASP A 59 -8.17 -3.78 -8.89
C ASP A 59 -7.08 -4.13 -9.90
N ASP A 60 -7.49 -4.84 -10.97
CA ASP A 60 -6.65 -5.31 -12.09
C ASP A 60 -6.08 -4.16 -12.95
N ARG A 61 -6.30 -2.91 -12.52
CA ARG A 61 -5.77 -1.73 -13.17
C ARG A 61 -4.35 -1.50 -12.67
N PRO A 62 -3.37 -1.37 -13.57
CA PRO A 62 -2.02 -1.01 -13.16
C PRO A 62 -2.06 0.34 -12.44
N GLN A 63 -1.58 0.36 -11.20
CA GLN A 63 -1.63 1.54 -10.33
C GLN A 63 -0.54 2.55 -10.69
N SER A 64 0.49 2.10 -11.40
CA SER A 64 1.56 2.93 -11.94
C SER A 64 1.87 2.60 -13.40
N LEU A 65 2.52 3.54 -14.09
CA LEU A 65 3.04 3.31 -15.44
C LEU A 65 4.02 2.12 -15.45
N ASP A 66 4.79 1.94 -14.38
CA ASP A 66 5.73 0.82 -14.27
C ASP A 66 5.01 -0.53 -14.16
N ASP A 67 3.86 -0.59 -13.48
CA ASP A 67 3.03 -1.81 -13.43
C ASP A 67 2.43 -2.14 -14.80
N LEU A 68 2.04 -1.12 -15.57
CA LEU A 68 1.50 -1.29 -16.93
C LEU A 68 2.57 -1.78 -17.92
N LEU A 69 3.84 -1.45 -17.67
CA LEU A 69 4.97 -1.79 -18.54
C LEU A 69 5.71 -3.07 -18.12
N GLN A 70 5.25 -3.78 -17.09
CA GLN A 70 5.96 -4.94 -16.51
C GLN A 70 6.27 -6.06 -17.53
N ASP A 71 5.37 -6.29 -18.49
CA ASP A 71 5.55 -7.29 -19.56
C ASP A 71 6.01 -6.69 -20.90
N TYR A 72 6.29 -5.39 -20.92
CA TYR A 72 6.71 -4.65 -22.10
C TYR A 72 8.17 -4.20 -21.98
N ASP A 73 8.80 -3.91 -23.12
CA ASP A 73 10.11 -3.25 -23.13
C ASP A 73 9.95 -1.80 -22.65
N THR A 74 10.16 -1.61 -21.35
CA THR A 74 10.01 -0.32 -20.64
C THR A 74 10.80 0.80 -21.29
N ALA A 75 12.02 0.52 -21.76
CA ALA A 75 12.88 1.50 -22.42
C ALA A 75 12.31 1.93 -23.77
N LYS A 76 11.78 0.97 -24.54
CA LYS A 76 11.14 1.23 -25.83
C LYS A 76 9.84 2.02 -25.67
N ILE A 77 8.99 1.69 -24.71
CA ILE A 77 7.71 2.39 -24.54
C ILE A 77 7.91 3.80 -23.97
N ARG A 78 8.80 3.99 -22.98
CA ARG A 78 9.14 5.33 -22.48
C ARG A 78 9.65 6.27 -23.58
N ALA A 79 10.44 5.75 -24.53
CA ALA A 79 10.90 6.53 -25.66
C ALA A 79 9.76 6.94 -26.62
N LEU A 80 8.73 6.10 -26.76
CA LEU A 80 7.57 6.38 -27.61
C LEU A 80 6.55 7.32 -26.95
N THR A 81 6.47 7.33 -25.62
CA THR A 81 5.54 8.19 -24.86
C THR A 81 6.15 9.52 -24.45
N ALA A 82 7.46 9.70 -24.59
CA ALA A 82 8.14 10.97 -24.25
C ALA A 82 7.57 12.17 -25.01
N ASP A 83 7.22 11.99 -26.30
CA ASP A 83 6.62 13.04 -27.12
C ASP A 83 5.19 13.36 -26.68
N PHE A 84 4.44 12.35 -26.22
CA PHE A 84 3.07 12.52 -25.70
C PHE A 84 3.05 13.23 -24.34
N GLU A 85 4.01 12.94 -23.45
CA GLU A 85 4.14 13.63 -22.16
C GLU A 85 4.63 15.08 -22.32
N ALA A 86 5.44 15.35 -23.35
CA ALA A 86 5.92 16.68 -23.67
C ALA A 86 4.88 17.55 -24.39
N GLU A 87 3.78 16.95 -24.85
CA GLU A 87 2.72 17.66 -25.55
C GLU A 87 1.85 18.44 -24.56
N PRO A 88 1.76 19.78 -24.67
CA PRO A 88 0.88 20.56 -23.82
C PRO A 88 -0.58 20.15 -24.07
N PRO A 89 -1.45 20.21 -23.05
CA PRO A 89 -2.84 19.78 -23.20
C PRO A 89 -3.53 20.58 -24.31
N THR A 90 -3.80 19.92 -25.44
CA THR A 90 -4.53 20.49 -26.58
C THR A 90 -6.03 20.29 -26.38
N GLY A 91 -6.58 21.03 -25.42
CA GLY A 91 -8.02 21.19 -25.25
C GLY A 91 -8.41 22.63 -25.54
N THR A 92 -8.86 22.93 -26.75
CA THR A 92 -9.76 24.09 -26.93
C THR A 92 -11.13 23.62 -26.44
N GLU A 93 -11.52 24.03 -25.24
CA GLU A 93 -12.92 23.91 -24.83
C GLU A 93 -13.77 24.63 -25.88
N LEU A 94 -14.54 23.87 -26.67
CA LEU A 94 -15.63 24.41 -27.46
C LEU A 94 -16.72 24.80 -26.45
N ILE A 95 -16.85 26.11 -26.23
CA ILE A 95 -17.88 26.78 -25.42
C ILE A 95 -19.27 26.39 -25.89
#